data_AF-A0A8T7EI86-F1
#
_entry.id   AF-A0A8T7EI86-F1
#
_cell.length_a   1.000
_cell.length_b   1.000
_cell.length_c   1.000
_cell.angle_alpha   90.00
_cell.angle_beta   90.00
_cell.angle_gamma   90.00
#
_symmetry.space_group_name_H-M   'P 1'
#
loop_
_entity.id
_entity.type
_entity.pdbx_description
1 polymer ?
#
loop_
_entity_poly.entity_id
_entity_poly.type
_entity_poly.pdbx_seq_one_letter_code
_entity_poly.pdbx_strand_id
1 'polypeptide(L)'
;MKQSQMVLEALAPVVDGTAVLLGFFFLADMSASFAQRRATNVVTLTLVYFVFCVAVYLIRKLEPQLTADEARGTIPAWLTARPTMTVLAVIFGLTLAVLLLNQLGYWESIFIVDDRRLGAGESSAFFVYAPGAFIAAALFYILVLSAPTRETILVQSRRYVPLALVGLAGVNGMMLLLTAVLQSLLLPGYLLLPVLLLLFGPPRVWYLLKRPSFLPLITFLLMVAFLAVM
;
A
#
# COMPACT_ATOMS: atom_id res chain seq x y z
N MET A 1 -33.46 -2.23 0.32
CA MET A 1 -32.34 -2.19 -0.66
C MET A 1 -31.60 -0.86 -0.65
N LYS A 2 -32.24 0.32 -0.77
CA LYS A 2 -31.56 1.64 -0.78
C LYS A 2 -30.66 1.92 0.43
N GLN A 3 -31.09 1.57 1.64
CA GLN A 3 -30.31 1.83 2.87
C GLN A 3 -28.99 1.05 2.92
N SER A 4 -28.95 -0.16 2.38
CA SER A 4 -27.72 -0.95 2.30
C SER A 4 -26.75 -0.39 1.26
N GLN A 5 -27.23 0.20 0.16
CA GLN A 5 -26.37 0.85 -0.83
C GLN A 5 -25.69 2.10 -0.25
N MET A 6 -26.43 2.93 0.49
CA MET A 6 -25.89 4.16 1.09
C MET A 6 -24.76 3.87 2.09
N VAL A 7 -24.93 2.87 2.96
CA VAL A 7 -23.88 2.43 3.91
C VAL A 7 -22.62 1.97 3.16
N LEU A 8 -22.82 1.26 2.05
CA LEU A 8 -21.77 0.66 1.25
C LEU A 8 -20.99 1.70 0.43
N GLU A 9 -21.65 2.75 -0.05
CA GLU A 9 -21.01 3.91 -0.71
C GLU A 9 -20.21 4.77 0.27
N ALA A 10 -20.67 4.89 1.52
CA ALA A 10 -20.02 5.69 2.55
C ALA A 10 -18.72 5.08 3.10
N LEU A 11 -18.46 3.77 2.90
CA LEU A 11 -17.29 3.09 3.49
C LEU A 11 -15.96 3.73 3.07
N ALA A 12 -15.77 3.94 1.77
CA ALA A 12 -14.55 4.51 1.24
C ALA A 12 -14.31 5.96 1.72
N PRO A 13 -15.27 6.89 1.59
CA PRO A 13 -15.17 8.23 2.16
C PRO A 13 -14.85 8.25 3.66
N VAL A 14 -15.46 7.36 4.45
CA VAL A 14 -15.20 7.29 5.90
C VAL A 14 -13.77 6.86 6.18
N VAL A 15 -13.27 5.83 5.49
CA VAL A 15 -11.90 5.33 5.69
C VAL A 15 -10.85 6.31 5.15
N ASP A 16 -11.13 6.96 4.03
CA ASP A 16 -10.26 8.00 3.47
C ASP A 16 -10.23 9.24 4.37
N GLY A 17 -11.38 9.70 4.86
CA GLY A 17 -11.48 10.80 5.81
C GLY A 17 -10.75 10.49 7.12
N THR A 18 -10.85 9.25 7.61
CA THR A 18 -10.08 8.80 8.79
C THR A 18 -8.58 8.86 8.53
N ALA A 19 -8.12 8.42 7.35
CA ALA A 19 -6.72 8.48 6.98
C ALA A 19 -6.21 9.92 6.81
N VAL A 20 -7.04 10.83 6.27
CA VAL A 20 -6.75 12.27 6.23
C VAL A 20 -6.60 12.84 7.63
N LEU A 21 -7.52 12.52 8.55
CA LEU A 21 -7.43 12.97 9.94
C LEU A 21 -6.17 12.44 10.63
N LEU A 22 -5.87 11.15 10.46
CA LEU A 22 -4.64 10.56 11.01
C LEU A 22 -3.39 11.20 10.40
N GLY A 23 -3.40 11.49 9.10
CA GLY A 23 -2.32 12.19 8.42
C GLY A 23 -2.13 13.59 9.00
N PHE A 24 -3.21 14.34 9.15
CA PHE A 24 -3.18 15.70 9.72
C PHE A 24 -2.55 15.74 11.12
N PHE A 25 -2.89 14.79 11.99
CA PHE A 25 -2.42 14.80 13.37
C PHE A 25 -1.07 14.13 13.59
N PHE A 26 -0.74 13.07 12.83
CA PHE A 26 0.40 12.20 13.16
C PHE A 26 1.48 12.13 12.08
N LEU A 27 1.24 12.62 10.86
CA LEU A 27 2.17 12.42 9.74
C LEU A 27 3.54 13.05 10.00
N ALA A 28 3.58 14.27 10.58
CA ALA A 28 4.81 14.96 10.92
C ALA A 28 5.65 14.18 11.95
N ASP A 29 5.01 13.71 13.02
CA ASP A 29 5.68 12.91 14.07
C ASP A 29 6.17 11.57 13.53
N MET A 30 5.36 10.91 12.69
CA MET A 30 5.76 9.67 12.01
C MET A 30 6.96 9.92 11.09
N SER A 31 6.94 10.98 10.30
CA SER A 31 8.05 11.34 9.40
C SER A 31 9.34 11.62 10.18
N ALA A 32 9.25 12.39 11.27
CA ALA A 32 10.37 12.66 12.17
C ALA A 32 10.93 11.37 12.80
N SER A 33 10.05 10.42 13.16
CA SER A 33 10.47 9.10 13.64
C SER A 33 11.17 8.26 12.55
N PHE A 34 10.69 8.33 11.30
CA PHE A 34 11.33 7.63 10.17
C PHE A 34 12.65 8.25 9.73
N ALA A 35 12.86 9.55 9.99
CA ALA A 35 14.15 10.21 9.73
C ALA A 35 15.30 9.64 10.59
N GLN A 36 14.99 9.04 11.74
CA GLN A 36 15.99 8.49 12.67
C GLN A 36 16.50 7.07 12.29
N ARG A 37 16.03 6.48 11.18
CA ARG A 37 16.49 5.18 10.63
C ARG A 37 16.75 4.09 11.67
N ARG A 38 15.68 3.63 12.31
CA ARG A 38 15.73 2.63 13.39
C ARG A 38 15.27 1.26 12.92
N ALA A 39 15.82 0.18 13.48
CA ALA A 39 15.34 -1.19 13.22
C ALA A 39 13.84 -1.38 13.55
N THR A 40 13.32 -0.65 14.55
CA THR A 40 11.88 -0.64 14.88
C THR A 40 11.03 -0.18 13.71
N ASN A 41 11.50 0.80 12.93
CA ASN A 41 10.79 1.32 11.75
C ASN A 41 10.64 0.23 10.68
N VAL A 42 11.68 -0.59 10.49
CA VAL A 42 11.70 -1.71 9.53
C VAL A 42 10.69 -2.78 9.93
N VAL A 43 10.63 -3.11 11.23
CA VAL A 43 9.64 -4.05 11.78
C VAL A 43 8.23 -3.51 11.58
N THR A 44 7.99 -2.24 11.90
CA THR A 44 6.68 -1.59 11.70
C THR A 44 6.26 -1.61 10.22
N LEU A 45 7.16 -1.21 9.30
CA LEU A 45 6.87 -1.21 7.87
C LEU A 45 6.58 -2.61 7.34
N THR A 46 7.34 -3.61 7.78
CA THR A 46 7.16 -4.99 7.36
C THR A 46 5.85 -5.56 7.89
N LEU A 47 5.51 -5.31 9.16
CA LEU A 47 4.24 -5.75 9.75
C LEU A 47 3.05 -5.13 9.03
N VAL A 48 3.07 -3.81 8.80
CA VAL A 48 1.99 -3.11 8.10
C VAL A 48 1.91 -3.55 6.65
N TYR A 49 3.05 -3.83 6.00
CA TYR A 49 3.06 -4.39 4.65
C TYR A 49 2.37 -5.76 4.58
N PHE A 50 2.58 -6.65 5.55
CA PHE A 50 1.83 -7.91 5.61
C PHE A 50 0.32 -7.67 5.80
N VAL A 51 -0.07 -6.74 6.67
CA VAL A 51 -1.48 -6.34 6.85
C VAL A 51 -2.05 -5.79 5.53
N PHE A 52 -1.29 -4.97 4.82
CA PHE A 52 -1.63 -4.44 3.50
C PHE A 52 -1.84 -5.56 2.47
N CYS A 53 -0.94 -6.53 2.41
CA CYS A 53 -1.09 -7.69 1.53
C CYS A 53 -2.39 -8.47 1.82
N VAL A 54 -2.69 -8.72 3.10
CA VAL A 54 -3.95 -9.35 3.52
C VAL A 54 -5.14 -8.48 3.14
N ALA A 55 -5.05 -7.16 3.32
CA ALA A 55 -6.09 -6.21 3.00
C ALA A 55 -6.41 -6.19 1.50
N VAL A 56 -5.40 -6.16 0.63
CA VAL A 56 -5.56 -6.27 -0.83
C VAL A 56 -6.18 -7.62 -1.20
N TYR A 57 -5.73 -8.70 -0.58
CA TYR A 57 -6.31 -10.03 -0.78
C TYR A 57 -7.80 -10.08 -0.41
N LEU A 58 -8.19 -9.44 0.69
CA LEU A 58 -9.60 -9.32 1.10
C LEU A 58 -10.42 -8.52 0.09
N ILE A 59 -9.90 -7.39 -0.41
CA ILE A 59 -10.56 -6.58 -1.45
C ILE A 59 -10.83 -7.44 -2.70
N ARG A 60 -9.84 -8.24 -3.14
CA ARG A 60 -9.99 -9.13 -4.31
C ARG A 60 -11.06 -10.20 -4.12
N LYS A 61 -11.33 -10.62 -2.88
CA LYS A 61 -12.36 -11.62 -2.54
C LYS A 61 -13.79 -11.06 -2.45
N LEU A 62 -13.95 -9.74 -2.47
CA LEU A 62 -15.27 -9.10 -2.46
C LEU A 62 -16.02 -9.39 -3.77
N GLU A 63 -17.29 -9.74 -3.63
CA GLU A 63 -18.22 -9.83 -4.75
C GLU A 63 -18.51 -8.41 -5.30
N PRO A 64 -18.49 -8.22 -6.64
CA PRO A 64 -18.92 -6.99 -7.29
C PRO A 64 -20.40 -6.70 -7.01
N GLN A 65 -20.77 -5.43 -6.83
CA GLN A 65 -22.18 -5.05 -6.60
C GLN A 65 -23.01 -4.90 -7.88
N LEU A 66 -22.35 -4.67 -9.02
CA LEU A 66 -22.99 -4.50 -10.31
C LEU A 66 -22.63 -5.67 -11.23
N THR A 67 -23.51 -5.95 -12.18
CA THR A 67 -23.25 -6.92 -13.24
C THR A 67 -22.01 -6.50 -14.03
N ALA A 68 -21.17 -7.45 -14.45
CA ALA A 68 -19.86 -7.16 -15.07
C ALA A 68 -19.91 -6.21 -16.29
N ASP A 69 -21.05 -6.11 -16.97
CA ASP A 69 -21.25 -5.23 -18.13
C ASP A 69 -21.57 -3.77 -17.75
N GLU A 70 -22.11 -3.51 -16.56
CA GLU A 70 -22.38 -2.14 -16.07
C GLU A 70 -21.12 -1.48 -15.48
N ALA A 71 -20.20 -2.27 -14.93
CA ALA A 71 -18.95 -1.79 -14.33
C ALA A 71 -17.83 -1.55 -15.35
N ARG A 72 -17.87 -2.22 -16.51
CA ARG A 72 -16.87 -2.14 -17.59
C ARG A 72 -16.80 -0.79 -18.29
N GLY A 73 -17.83 0.05 -18.17
CA GLY A 73 -17.90 1.34 -18.87
C GLY A 73 -17.01 2.45 -18.28
N THR A 74 -16.52 2.30 -17.05
CA THR A 74 -15.93 3.43 -16.29
C THR A 74 -14.42 3.36 -16.05
N ILE A 75 -13.77 2.20 -16.15
CA ILE A 75 -12.33 2.06 -15.86
C ILE A 75 -11.59 1.52 -17.09
N PRO A 76 -10.50 2.18 -17.55
CA PRO A 76 -9.75 1.72 -18.72
C PRO A 76 -9.25 0.27 -18.58
N ALA A 77 -9.51 -0.56 -19.59
CA ALA A 77 -9.19 -1.99 -19.55
C ALA A 77 -7.69 -2.28 -19.30
N TRP A 78 -6.81 -1.42 -19.81
CA TRP A 78 -5.35 -1.55 -19.63
C TRP A 78 -4.93 -1.51 -18.16
N LEU A 79 -5.66 -0.77 -17.32
CA LEU A 79 -5.35 -0.57 -15.90
C LEU A 79 -5.69 -1.83 -15.08
N THR A 80 -6.53 -2.70 -15.63
CA THR A 80 -6.97 -3.97 -15.01
C THR A 80 -6.27 -5.20 -15.59
N ALA A 81 -5.47 -5.00 -16.64
CA ALA A 81 -4.79 -6.10 -17.32
C ALA A 81 -3.75 -6.76 -16.38
N ARG A 82 -3.69 -8.09 -16.42
CA ARG A 82 -2.69 -8.88 -15.68
C ARG A 82 -1.25 -8.36 -15.81
N PRO A 83 -0.71 -8.11 -17.02
CA PRO A 83 0.68 -7.63 -17.15
C PRO A 83 0.88 -6.30 -16.43
N THR A 84 -0.05 -5.37 -16.56
CA THR A 84 0.00 -4.06 -15.88
C THR A 84 0.03 -4.23 -14.37
N MET A 85 -0.88 -5.03 -13.81
CA MET A 85 -0.95 -5.29 -12.37
C MET A 85 0.31 -5.99 -11.83
N THR A 86 0.90 -6.90 -12.60
CA THR A 86 2.16 -7.56 -12.24
C THR A 86 3.32 -6.56 -12.23
N VAL A 87 3.43 -5.70 -13.26
CA VAL A 87 4.48 -4.67 -13.32
C VAL A 87 4.34 -3.70 -12.14
N LEU A 88 3.12 -3.25 -11.83
CA LEU A 88 2.86 -2.39 -10.68
C LEU A 88 3.20 -3.06 -9.35
N ALA A 89 2.96 -4.37 -9.23
CA ALA A 89 3.35 -5.16 -8.06
C ALA A 89 4.87 -5.22 -7.89
N VAL A 90 5.61 -5.43 -8.99
CA VAL A 90 7.08 -5.42 -9.00
C VAL A 90 7.61 -4.05 -8.59
N ILE A 91 7.07 -2.97 -9.17
CA ILE A 91 7.45 -1.59 -8.81
C ILE A 91 7.21 -1.34 -7.33
N PHE A 92 6.06 -1.77 -6.80
CA PHE A 92 5.75 -1.64 -5.38
C PHE A 92 6.75 -2.40 -4.51
N GLY A 93 7.01 -3.67 -4.83
CA GLY A 93 7.96 -4.51 -4.10
C GLY A 93 9.37 -3.93 -4.11
N LEU A 94 9.87 -3.50 -5.27
CA LEU A 94 11.19 -2.88 -5.37
C LEU A 94 11.26 -1.57 -4.57
N THR A 95 10.22 -0.73 -4.66
CA THR A 95 10.16 0.52 -3.88
C THR A 95 10.20 0.23 -2.38
N LEU A 96 9.39 -0.72 -1.91
CA LEU A 96 9.38 -1.11 -0.50
C LEU A 96 10.74 -1.67 -0.05
N ALA A 97 11.36 -2.52 -0.86
CA ALA A 97 12.69 -3.07 -0.55
C ALA A 97 13.74 -1.95 -0.40
N VAL A 98 13.74 -0.97 -1.30
CA VAL A 98 14.62 0.21 -1.22
C VAL A 98 14.37 1.00 0.06
N LEU A 99 13.11 1.22 0.44
CA LEU A 99 12.75 1.93 1.67
C LEU A 99 13.18 1.17 2.93
N LEU A 100 13.02 -0.15 2.97
CA LEU A 100 13.47 -0.99 4.09
C LEU A 100 14.99 -0.96 4.22
N LEU A 101 15.72 -1.09 3.10
CA LEU A 101 17.19 -0.97 3.08
C LEU A 101 17.65 0.40 3.56
N ASN A 102 16.96 1.47 3.13
CA ASN A 102 17.25 2.81 3.61
C ASN A 102 17.04 2.94 5.12
N GLN A 103 15.95 2.40 5.66
CA GLN A 103 15.66 2.44 7.10
C GLN A 103 16.65 1.62 7.94
N LEU A 104 17.34 0.64 7.34
CA LEU A 104 18.44 -0.10 7.96
C LEU A 104 19.80 0.62 7.87
N GLY A 105 19.88 1.77 7.19
CA GLY A 105 21.16 2.46 6.95
C GLY A 105 22.06 1.72 5.96
N TYR A 106 21.50 0.82 5.13
CA TYR A 106 22.26 -0.01 4.20
C TYR A 106 23.18 0.82 3.30
N TRP A 107 22.66 1.91 2.73
CA TRP A 107 23.42 2.76 1.80
C TRP A 107 24.66 3.41 2.44
N GLU A 108 24.59 3.77 3.72
CA GLU A 108 25.73 4.35 4.44
C GLU A 108 26.75 3.26 4.84
N SER A 109 26.25 2.07 5.20
CA SER A 109 27.10 0.96 5.62
C SER A 109 28.02 0.44 4.51
N ILE A 110 27.61 0.51 3.24
CA ILE A 110 28.40 0.03 2.09
C ILE A 110 29.75 0.76 2.00
N PHE A 111 29.83 2.01 2.47
CA PHE A 111 31.04 2.82 2.38
C PHE A 111 31.87 2.84 3.67
N ILE A 112 31.34 2.33 4.78
CA ILE A 112 31.95 2.46 6.12
C ILE A 112 32.44 1.10 6.65
N VAL A 113 31.81 -0.01 6.24
CA VAL A 113 32.14 -1.33 6.76
C VAL A 113 33.46 -1.82 6.19
N ASP A 114 34.43 -2.04 7.08
CA ASP A 114 35.67 -2.75 6.82
C ASP A 114 35.49 -4.22 7.23
N ASP A 115 35.60 -5.14 6.27
CA ASP A 115 35.48 -6.60 6.48
C ASP A 115 36.47 -7.13 7.55
N ARG A 116 37.55 -6.38 7.82
CA ARG A 116 38.53 -6.72 8.85
C ARG A 116 38.01 -6.56 10.28
N ARG A 117 36.90 -5.86 10.50
CA ARG A 117 36.32 -5.60 11.84
C ARG A 117 35.06 -6.39 12.15
N LEU A 118 34.20 -6.65 11.16
CA LEU A 118 32.93 -7.38 11.33
C LEU A 118 33.06 -8.90 11.09
N GLY A 119 34.13 -9.35 10.43
CA GLY A 119 34.28 -10.75 10.05
C GLY A 119 33.36 -11.14 8.89
N ALA A 120 33.78 -12.12 8.10
CA ALA A 120 33.13 -12.46 6.82
C ALA A 120 31.68 -12.95 6.95
N GLY A 121 31.32 -13.53 8.10
CA GLY A 121 29.95 -13.99 8.38
C GLY A 121 28.97 -12.84 8.61
N GLU A 122 29.35 -11.85 9.41
CA GLU A 122 28.48 -10.71 9.73
C GLU A 122 28.39 -9.74 8.54
N SER A 123 29.49 -9.55 7.81
CA SER A 123 29.47 -8.73 6.59
C SER A 123 28.62 -9.37 5.48
N SER A 124 28.69 -10.69 5.29
CA SER A 124 27.81 -11.38 4.32
C SER A 124 26.33 -11.38 4.74
N ALA A 125 26.03 -11.50 6.04
CA ALA A 125 24.67 -11.32 6.58
C ALA A 125 24.11 -9.93 6.24
N PHE A 126 24.93 -8.89 6.41
CA PHE A 126 24.53 -7.51 6.20
C PHE A 126 24.43 -7.14 4.71
N PHE A 127 25.36 -7.59 3.87
CA PHE A 127 25.45 -7.19 2.46
C PHE A 127 24.71 -8.08 1.47
N VAL A 128 24.53 -9.36 1.78
CA VAL A 128 23.94 -10.32 0.84
C VAL A 128 22.60 -10.83 1.35
N TYR A 129 22.57 -11.38 2.55
CA TYR A 129 21.38 -12.06 3.04
C TYR A 129 20.24 -11.12 3.45
N ALA A 130 20.53 -10.02 4.14
CA ALA A 130 19.49 -9.07 4.56
C ALA A 130 18.81 -8.39 3.35
N PRO A 131 19.52 -7.79 2.37
CA PRO A 131 18.89 -7.24 1.18
C PRO A 131 18.12 -8.29 0.38
N GLY A 132 18.68 -9.48 0.22
CA GLY A 132 18.01 -10.59 -0.46
C GLY A 132 16.68 -10.97 0.21
N ALA A 133 16.66 -11.06 1.55
CA ALA A 133 15.46 -11.37 2.31
C ALA A 133 14.39 -10.28 2.19
N PHE A 134 14.77 -9.00 2.23
CA PHE A 134 13.81 -7.90 2.08
C PHE A 134 13.26 -7.77 0.66
N ILE A 135 14.09 -8.01 -0.36
CA ILE A 135 13.61 -8.10 -1.74
C ILE A 135 12.63 -9.26 -1.85
N ALA A 136 12.99 -10.46 -1.37
CA ALA A 136 12.10 -11.62 -1.40
C ALA A 136 10.76 -11.36 -0.67
N ALA A 137 10.81 -10.75 0.52
CA ALA A 137 9.61 -10.36 1.27
C ALA A 137 8.77 -9.32 0.50
N ALA A 138 9.41 -8.34 -0.12
CA ALA A 138 8.70 -7.32 -0.90
C ALA A 138 8.08 -7.87 -2.20
N LEU A 139 8.58 -8.99 -2.72
CA LEU A 139 7.96 -9.72 -3.84
C LEU A 139 6.71 -10.52 -3.41
N PHE A 140 6.44 -10.67 -2.11
CA PHE A 140 5.22 -11.34 -1.61
C PHE A 140 3.94 -10.72 -2.18
N TYR A 141 3.92 -9.40 -2.41
CA TYR A 141 2.79 -8.71 -3.02
C TYR A 141 2.49 -9.19 -4.45
N ILE A 142 3.51 -9.60 -5.21
CA ILE A 142 3.34 -10.20 -6.54
C ILE A 142 2.59 -11.53 -6.41
N LEU A 143 2.89 -12.35 -5.42
CA LEU A 143 2.16 -13.59 -5.16
C LEU A 143 0.70 -13.28 -4.83
N VAL A 144 0.47 -12.26 -4.00
CA VAL A 144 -0.88 -11.81 -3.64
C VAL A 144 -1.68 -11.34 -4.84
N LEU A 145 -1.09 -10.65 -5.82
CA LEU A 145 -1.79 -10.19 -7.02
C LEU A 145 -1.91 -11.25 -8.13
N SER A 146 -0.90 -12.09 -8.30
CA SER A 146 -0.88 -13.15 -9.32
C SER A 146 -1.75 -14.34 -8.96
N ALA A 147 -1.95 -14.61 -7.66
CA ALA A 147 -2.78 -15.72 -7.20
C ALA A 147 -4.21 -15.60 -7.75
N PRO A 148 -4.78 -16.68 -8.34
CA PRO A 148 -6.18 -16.70 -8.71
C PRO A 148 -7.03 -16.59 -7.44
N THR A 149 -7.91 -15.60 -7.39
CA THR A 149 -8.80 -15.36 -6.26
C THR A 149 -10.23 -15.65 -6.68
N ARG A 150 -10.94 -16.45 -5.87
CA ARG A 150 -12.38 -16.67 -6.01
C ARG A 150 -13.11 -15.66 -5.13
N GLU A 151 -14.15 -15.07 -5.68
CA GLU A 151 -15.06 -14.19 -4.94
C GLU A 151 -15.82 -15.05 -3.93
N THR A 152 -15.59 -14.79 -2.66
CA THR A 152 -16.14 -15.61 -1.55
C THR A 152 -16.86 -14.77 -0.52
N ILE A 153 -16.73 -13.44 -0.59
CA ILE A 153 -17.36 -12.50 0.32
C ILE A 153 -18.54 -11.88 -0.42
N LEU A 154 -19.72 -12.47 -0.21
CA LEU A 154 -20.94 -12.09 -0.91
C LEU A 154 -21.51 -10.74 -0.40
N VAL A 155 -22.09 -9.93 -1.28
CA VAL A 155 -22.66 -8.60 -0.96
C VAL A 155 -23.72 -8.69 0.14
N GLN A 156 -24.48 -9.78 0.17
CA GLN A 156 -25.54 -10.01 1.17
C GLN A 156 -24.99 -10.53 2.51
N SER A 157 -23.71 -10.88 2.59
CA SER A 157 -23.10 -11.39 3.82
C SER A 157 -22.90 -10.28 4.84
N ARG A 158 -23.21 -10.57 6.12
CA ARG A 158 -22.90 -9.69 7.26
C ARG A 158 -21.40 -9.37 7.37
N ARG A 159 -20.54 -10.23 6.80
CA ARG A 159 -19.08 -10.06 6.83
C ARG A 159 -18.57 -9.10 5.74
N TYR A 160 -19.41 -8.68 4.79
CA TYR A 160 -18.97 -7.86 3.67
C TYR A 160 -18.42 -6.51 4.13
N VAL A 161 -19.22 -5.75 4.88
CA VAL A 161 -18.87 -4.41 5.37
C VAL A 161 -17.57 -4.41 6.19
N PRO A 162 -17.41 -5.23 7.25
CA PRO A 162 -16.20 -5.18 8.06
C PRO A 162 -14.96 -5.61 7.26
N LEU A 163 -15.07 -6.60 6.37
CA LEU A 163 -13.92 -7.03 5.56
C LEU A 163 -13.53 -5.99 4.50
N ALA A 164 -14.51 -5.27 3.93
CA ALA A 164 -14.23 -4.14 3.05
C ALA A 164 -13.55 -2.99 3.82
N LEU A 165 -14.00 -2.68 5.03
CA LEU A 165 -13.36 -1.67 5.89
C LEU A 165 -11.93 -2.06 6.25
N VAL A 166 -11.68 -3.32 6.65
CA VAL A 166 -10.32 -3.82 6.90
C VAL A 166 -9.45 -3.72 5.65
N GLY A 167 -10.00 -4.08 4.49
CA GLY A 167 -9.34 -3.95 3.20
C GLY A 167 -8.91 -2.51 2.91
N LEU A 168 -9.83 -1.56 3.01
CA LEU A 168 -9.57 -0.15 2.75
C LEU A 168 -8.63 0.46 3.80
N ALA A 169 -8.81 0.13 5.08
CA ALA A 169 -7.99 0.64 6.17
C ALA A 169 -6.54 0.13 6.07
N GLY A 170 -6.33 -1.13 5.68
CA GLY A 170 -4.99 -1.66 5.44
C GLY A 170 -4.27 -0.98 4.29
N VAL A 171 -4.99 -0.65 3.20
CA VAL A 171 -4.45 0.13 2.07
C VAL A 171 -4.07 1.54 2.53
N ASN A 172 -4.99 2.25 3.18
CA ASN A 172 -4.75 3.63 3.62
C ASN A 172 -3.69 3.72 4.72
N GLY A 173 -3.64 2.76 5.64
CA GLY A 173 -2.63 2.71 6.70
C GLY A 173 -1.22 2.53 6.14
N MET A 174 -1.05 1.62 5.17
CA MET A 174 0.22 1.44 4.48
C MET A 174 0.60 2.68 3.67
N MET A 175 -0.37 3.33 3.02
CA MET A 175 -0.14 4.58 2.30
C MET A 175 0.34 5.68 3.22
N LEU A 176 -0.30 5.90 4.37
CA LEU A 176 0.10 6.90 5.36
C LEU A 176 1.52 6.64 5.88
N LEU A 177 1.84 5.38 6.19
CA LEU A 177 3.19 4.99 6.60
C LEU A 177 4.23 5.23 5.51
N LEU A 178 3.96 4.86 4.26
CA LEU A 178 4.88 5.12 3.15
C LEU A 178 5.04 6.61 2.88
N THR A 179 3.98 7.39 2.97
CA THR A 179 4.05 8.86 2.88
C THR A 179 5.00 9.40 3.93
N ALA A 180 4.87 8.99 5.20
CA ALA A 180 5.76 9.43 6.27
C ALA A 180 7.24 9.10 5.98
N VAL A 181 7.52 7.89 5.50
CA VAL A 181 8.87 7.46 5.12
C VAL A 181 9.39 8.30 3.95
N LEU A 182 8.58 8.50 2.90
CA LEU A 182 9.00 9.23 1.70
C LEU A 182 9.23 10.73 1.99
N GLN A 183 8.41 11.35 2.86
CA GLN A 183 8.66 12.71 3.35
C GLN A 183 9.94 12.80 4.17
N SER A 184 10.30 11.76 4.94
CA SER A 184 11.56 11.75 5.70
C SER A 184 12.80 11.75 4.79
N LEU A 185 12.62 11.39 3.50
CA LEU A 185 13.65 11.47 2.46
C LEU A 185 13.69 12.86 1.77
N LEU A 186 12.90 13.83 2.25
CA LEU A 186 12.78 15.17 1.70
C LEU A 186 12.36 15.18 0.21
N LEU A 187 11.56 14.18 -0.19
CA LEU A 187 11.00 14.16 -1.54
C LEU A 187 10.00 15.31 -1.69
N PRO A 188 10.11 16.13 -2.74
CA PRO A 188 9.18 17.23 -2.95
C PRO A 188 7.78 16.69 -3.28
N GLY A 189 6.74 17.39 -2.80
CA GLY A 189 5.34 16.93 -2.90
C GLY A 189 4.86 16.60 -4.32
N TYR A 190 5.38 17.30 -5.33
CA TYR A 190 5.04 17.03 -6.74
C TYR A 190 5.58 15.68 -7.25
N LEU A 191 6.61 15.11 -6.62
CA LEU A 191 7.06 13.74 -6.87
C LEU A 191 6.35 12.73 -5.97
N LEU A 192 5.93 13.13 -4.77
CA LEU A 192 5.19 12.27 -3.85
C LEU A 192 3.85 11.84 -4.45
N LEU A 193 3.11 12.79 -5.04
CA LEU A 193 1.80 12.53 -5.65
C LEU A 193 1.83 11.39 -6.69
N PRO A 194 2.65 11.44 -7.77
CA PRO A 194 2.68 10.37 -8.75
C PRO A 194 3.19 9.05 -8.16
N VAL A 195 4.10 9.07 -7.18
CA VAL A 195 4.57 7.85 -6.50
C VAL A 195 3.43 7.20 -5.71
N LEU A 196 2.69 7.98 -4.92
CA LEU A 196 1.55 7.45 -4.15
C LEU A 196 0.45 6.91 -5.07
N LEU A 197 0.15 7.61 -6.17
CA LEU A 197 -0.81 7.12 -7.17
C LEU A 197 -0.34 5.81 -7.83
N LEU A 198 0.95 5.72 -8.17
CA LEU A 198 1.53 4.52 -8.78
C LEU A 198 1.47 3.31 -7.84
N LEU A 199 1.76 3.51 -6.56
CA LEU A 199 1.85 2.44 -5.55
C LEU A 199 0.48 2.01 -5.02
N PHE A 200 -0.42 2.96 -4.76
CA PHE A 200 -1.69 2.72 -4.07
C PHE A 200 -2.93 2.84 -4.95
N GLY A 201 -2.78 3.43 -6.15
CA GLY A 201 -3.80 3.39 -7.19
C GLY A 201 -4.26 1.98 -7.55
N PRO A 202 -3.37 0.98 -7.76
CA PRO A 202 -3.79 -0.35 -8.21
C PRO A 202 -4.68 -1.10 -7.20
N PRO A 203 -4.34 -1.19 -5.88
CA PRO A 203 -5.27 -1.67 -4.86
C PRO A 203 -6.61 -0.96 -4.86
N ARG A 204 -6.60 0.36 -5.04
CA ARG A 204 -7.81 1.17 -5.01
C ARG A 204 -8.68 0.93 -6.23
N VAL A 205 -8.08 0.76 -7.40
CA VAL A 205 -8.76 0.41 -8.64
C VAL A 205 -9.44 -0.95 -8.49
N TRP A 206 -8.80 -1.93 -7.83
CA TRP A 206 -9.46 -3.21 -7.54
C TRP A 206 -10.74 -3.04 -6.73
N TYR A 207 -10.75 -2.16 -5.73
CA TYR A 207 -11.98 -1.83 -4.99
C TYR A 207 -13.01 -1.12 -5.87
N LEU A 208 -12.59 -0.13 -6.66
CA LEU A 208 -13.47 0.62 -7.58
C LEU A 208 -14.06 -0.27 -8.68
N LEU A 209 -13.38 -1.32 -9.13
CA LEU A 209 -13.94 -2.31 -10.06
C LEU A 209 -15.08 -3.10 -9.45
N LYS A 210 -15.03 -3.36 -8.14
CA LYS A 210 -16.15 -4.01 -7.43
C LYS A 210 -17.30 -3.04 -7.20
N ARG A 211 -17.01 -1.74 -7.15
CA ARG A 211 -17.91 -0.65 -6.76
C ARG A 211 -17.64 0.64 -7.54
N PRO A 212 -18.01 0.70 -8.82
CA PRO A 212 -17.75 1.87 -9.64
C PRO A 212 -18.63 3.01 -9.14
N SER A 213 -18.00 4.01 -8.53
CA SER A 213 -18.67 5.19 -8.00
C SER A 213 -17.68 6.35 -8.00
N PHE A 214 -18.16 7.55 -8.36
CA PHE A 214 -17.32 8.73 -8.43
C PHE A 214 -16.84 9.19 -7.05
N LEU A 215 -17.67 9.03 -6.03
CA LEU A 215 -17.38 9.53 -4.69
C LEU A 215 -16.11 8.88 -4.08
N PRO A 216 -15.96 7.54 -4.00
CA PRO A 216 -14.73 6.88 -3.55
C PRO A 216 -13.47 7.18 -4.37
N LEU A 217 -13.63 7.52 -5.65
CA LEU A 217 -12.51 7.94 -6.50
C LEU A 217 -12.07 9.35 -6.10
N ILE A 218 -13.01 10.29 -5.98
CA ILE A 218 -12.74 11.67 -5.57
C ILE A 218 -12.10 11.70 -4.18
N THR A 219 -12.65 10.96 -3.20
CA THR A 219 -12.08 10.94 -1.84
C THR A 219 -10.69 10.34 -1.80
N PHE A 220 -10.42 9.31 -2.62
CA PHE A 220 -9.08 8.76 -2.76
C PHE A 220 -8.10 9.79 -3.35
N LEU A 221 -8.47 10.46 -4.44
CA LEU A 221 -7.62 11.47 -5.07
C LEU A 221 -7.35 12.66 -4.13
N LEU A 222 -8.36 13.12 -3.40
CA LEU A 222 -8.21 14.18 -2.40
C LEU A 222 -7.29 13.75 -1.27
N MET A 223 -7.44 12.52 -0.76
CA MET A 223 -6.57 11.98 0.28
C MET A 223 -5.11 11.88 -0.21
N VAL A 224 -4.88 11.38 -1.44
CA VAL A 224 -3.52 11.29 -2.00
C VAL A 224 -2.92 12.69 -2.19
N ALA A 225 -3.70 13.64 -2.70
CA ALA A 225 -3.26 15.03 -2.85
C ALA A 225 -2.94 15.67 -1.49
N PHE A 226 -3.78 15.45 -0.48
CA PHE A 226 -3.56 15.93 0.88
C PHE A 226 -2.24 15.38 1.45
N LEU A 227 -2.03 14.06 1.38
CA LEU A 227 -0.82 13.40 1.86
C LEU A 227 0.43 13.83 1.08
N ALA A 228 0.29 14.24 -0.17
CA ALA A 228 1.40 14.73 -1.00
C ALA A 228 1.84 16.15 -0.67
N VAL A 229 0.97 16.96 -0.07
CA VAL A 229 1.21 18.39 0.19
C VAL A 229 1.59 18.66 1.65
N MET A 230 1.06 17.87 2.59
CA MET A 230 1.49 17.90 4.00
C MET A 230 2.97 17.54 4.13
#